data_AF-A0A7C4WKZ0-F1
#
_entry.id   AF-A0A7C4WKZ0-F1
#
_cell.length_a   1.000
_cell.length_b   1.000
_cell.length_c   1.000
_cell.angle_alpha   90.00
_cell.angle_beta   90.00
_cell.angle_gamma   90.00
#
_symmetry.space_group_name_H-M   'P 1'
#
loop_
_entity.id
_entity.type
_entity.pdbx_description
1 polymer ?
#
loop_
_entity_poly.entity_id
_entity_poly.type
_entity_poly.pdbx_seq_one_letter_code
_entity_poly.pdbx_strand_id
1 'polypeptide(L)'
;MLSLGMLQSYERQAKVLKRFNPFRLKTCPLRLEVNVYTGCAFQCIYCYARAYIRDFEKPRCKSNFEENLKKDVKKAVEIGLNKLPVSTSNSCDPLQPLEDKYGHTLFTIKLLTENDFPIIITKNPSKLLESKYLEAMDSKRTLIEVTAINMKSEFLSRIHLLQWRGLPQRKNWSKSVLTSPFE
;
A
#
# COMPACT_ATOMS: atom_id res chain seq x y z
N MET A 1 -7.65 14.51 25.14
CA MET A 1 -7.24 15.19 23.89
C MET A 1 -5.84 14.70 23.51
N LEU A 2 -5.62 14.33 22.25
CA LEU A 2 -4.30 13.92 21.75
C LEU A 2 -3.34 15.12 21.82
N SER A 3 -2.29 15.04 22.66
CA SER A 3 -1.28 16.09 22.72
C SER A 3 -0.24 15.92 21.61
N LEU A 4 0.36 17.02 21.16
CA LEU A 4 1.44 16.99 20.17
C LEU A 4 2.63 16.14 20.67
N GLY A 5 2.92 16.18 21.98
CA GLY A 5 3.97 15.38 22.61
C GLY A 5 3.68 13.87 22.58
N MET A 6 2.43 13.46 22.80
CA MET A 6 2.02 12.05 22.67
C MET A 6 2.19 11.55 21.24
N LEU A 7 1.77 12.34 20.24
CA LEU A 7 1.91 11.98 18.84
C LEU A 7 3.40 11.87 18.43
N GLN A 8 4.24 12.82 18.85
CA GLN A 8 5.68 12.76 18.58
C GLN A 8 6.36 11.57 19.26
N SER A 9 5.96 11.23 20.48
CA SER A 9 6.45 10.06 21.20
C SER A 9 6.08 8.77 20.47
N TYR A 10 4.82 8.67 20.02
CA TYR A 10 4.34 7.55 19.19
C TYR A 10 5.14 7.43 17.89
N GLU A 11 5.32 8.54 17.15
CA GLU A 11 6.06 8.56 15.88
C GLU A 11 7.50 8.03 16.02
N ARG A 12 8.17 8.28 17.16
CA ARG A 12 9.52 7.78 17.43
C ARG A 12 9.57 6.28 17.71
N GLN A 13 8.51 5.71 18.27
CA GLN A 13 8.45 4.32 18.69
C GLN A 13 7.83 3.40 17.63
N ALA A 14 6.93 3.94 16.81
CA ALA A 14 6.16 3.17 15.84
C ALA A 14 7.06 2.60 14.74
N LYS A 15 6.93 1.30 14.48
CA LYS A 15 7.77 0.57 13.54
C LYS A 15 7.14 0.47 12.15
N VAL A 16 5.86 0.15 12.08
CA VAL A 16 5.13 -0.14 10.85
C VAL A 16 3.87 0.72 10.66
N LEU A 17 3.14 1.05 11.73
CA LEU A 17 1.97 1.94 11.65
C LEU A 17 2.40 3.38 11.98
N LYS A 18 2.73 4.16 10.96
CA LYS A 18 3.32 5.49 11.11
C LYS A 18 2.31 6.57 10.79
N ARG A 19 2.61 7.81 11.17
CA ARG A 19 1.89 8.97 10.63
C ARG A 19 2.22 9.13 9.16
N PHE A 20 1.19 9.28 8.33
CA PHE A 20 1.37 9.71 6.95
C PHE A 20 1.69 11.20 6.91
N ASN A 21 2.94 11.54 6.60
CA ASN A 21 3.34 12.91 6.27
C ASN A 21 4.62 12.90 5.42
N PRO A 22 4.54 12.54 4.14
CA PRO A 22 5.73 12.36 3.29
C PRO A 22 6.58 13.63 3.15
N PHE A 23 5.96 14.80 3.30
CA PHE A 23 6.63 16.11 3.13
C PHE A 23 6.79 16.90 4.42
N ARG A 24 6.44 16.31 5.59
CA ARG A 24 6.41 16.99 6.90
C ARG A 24 5.65 18.33 6.89
N LEU A 25 4.62 18.44 6.05
CA LEU A 25 3.82 19.66 5.92
C LEU A 25 2.81 19.76 7.05
N LYS A 26 2.62 20.98 7.57
CA LYS A 26 1.64 21.26 8.63
C LYS A 26 0.19 21.19 8.15
N THR A 27 -0.03 21.33 6.84
CA THR A 27 -1.34 21.38 6.19
C THR A 27 -1.88 20.01 5.80
N CYS A 28 -1.07 18.96 5.85
CA CYS A 28 -1.52 17.61 5.50
C CYS A 28 -2.49 17.09 6.58
N PRO A 29 -3.71 16.66 6.20
CA PRO A 29 -4.64 16.05 7.15
C PRO A 29 -3.98 14.89 7.89
N LEU A 30 -4.22 14.82 9.20
CA LEU A 30 -3.61 13.79 10.02
C LEU A 30 -4.21 12.42 9.66
N ARG A 31 -3.39 11.53 9.11
CA ARG A 31 -3.73 10.12 8.83
C ARG A 31 -2.56 9.23 9.22
N LEU A 32 -2.85 7.95 9.41
CA LEU A 32 -1.83 6.93 9.60
C LEU A 32 -1.59 6.19 8.28
N GLU A 33 -0.44 5.55 8.17
CA GLU A 33 -0.12 4.63 7.10
C GLU A 33 0.56 3.39 7.67
N VAL A 34 0.30 2.26 7.03
CA VAL A 34 1.09 1.04 7.16
C VAL A 34 1.44 0.64 5.74
N ASN A 35 2.72 0.47 5.42
CA ASN A 35 3.09 -0.17 4.15
C ASN A 35 3.32 -1.64 4.47
N VAL A 36 2.44 -2.54 4.01
CA VAL A 36 2.46 -3.96 4.44
C VAL A 36 3.74 -4.66 3.97
N TYR A 37 4.14 -4.37 2.74
CA TYR A 37 5.32 -4.93 2.10
C TYR A 37 6.37 -3.86 1.81
N THR A 38 7.53 -4.29 1.28
CA THR A 38 8.56 -3.39 0.75
C THR A 38 8.88 -3.80 -0.68
N GLY A 39 8.85 -2.84 -1.61
CA GLY A 39 8.89 -3.15 -3.05
C GLY A 39 7.54 -3.58 -3.59
N CYS A 40 7.43 -3.67 -4.91
CA CYS A 40 6.19 -4.05 -5.57
C CYS A 40 6.46 -4.96 -6.76
N ALA A 41 5.79 -6.11 -6.79
CA ALA A 41 5.95 -7.08 -7.85
C ALA A 41 5.53 -6.51 -9.22
N PHE A 42 4.50 -5.66 -9.29
CA PHE A 42 3.92 -5.15 -10.54
C PHE A 42 4.85 -4.25 -11.37
N GLN A 43 5.81 -3.58 -10.71
CA GLN A 43 6.86 -2.78 -11.34
C GLN A 43 6.30 -1.80 -12.39
N CYS A 44 5.24 -1.07 -12.06
CA CYS A 44 4.60 -0.13 -12.99
C CYS A 44 5.62 0.92 -13.45
N ILE A 45 5.68 1.20 -14.76
CA ILE A 45 6.72 2.09 -15.34
C ILE A 45 6.72 3.51 -14.74
N TYR A 46 5.58 3.98 -14.26
CA TYR A 46 5.37 5.31 -13.68
C TYR A 46 5.45 5.31 -12.14
N CYS A 47 5.81 4.19 -11.51
CA CYS A 47 5.72 4.07 -10.05
C CYS A 47 6.76 4.96 -9.35
N TYR A 48 6.28 5.99 -8.66
CA TYR A 48 7.12 6.93 -7.92
C TYR A 48 7.93 6.26 -6.79
N ALA A 49 7.44 5.15 -6.24
CA ALA A 49 8.12 4.41 -5.17
C ALA A 49 9.47 3.82 -5.59
N ARG A 50 9.67 3.61 -6.90
CA ARG A 50 10.95 3.14 -7.45
C ARG A 50 12.11 4.09 -7.17
N ALA A 51 11.85 5.39 -6.98
CA ALA A 51 12.87 6.39 -6.75
C ALA A 51 13.52 6.31 -5.36
N TYR A 52 12.86 5.72 -4.36
CA TYR A 52 13.34 5.73 -2.96
C TYR A 52 13.33 4.36 -2.27
N ILE A 53 12.68 3.35 -2.85
CA ILE A 53 12.76 1.98 -2.31
C ILE A 53 13.92 1.24 -2.95
N ARG A 54 14.92 0.88 -2.12
CA ARG A 54 16.01 0.00 -2.54
C ARG A 54 15.50 -1.39 -2.93
N ASP A 55 16.02 -1.90 -4.05
CA ASP A 55 15.62 -3.19 -4.65
C ASP A 55 14.10 -3.28 -4.82
N PHE A 56 13.48 -2.27 -5.44
CA PHE A 56 12.02 -2.14 -5.56
C PHE A 56 11.37 -3.34 -6.27
N GLU A 57 12.05 -3.88 -7.28
CA GLU A 57 11.62 -5.01 -8.10
C GLU A 57 11.67 -6.36 -7.35
N LYS A 58 12.27 -6.38 -6.15
CA LYS A 58 12.36 -7.54 -5.26
C LYS A 58 11.42 -7.34 -4.06
N PRO A 59 10.10 -7.57 -4.22
CA PRO A 59 9.14 -7.38 -3.16
C PRO A 59 9.47 -8.33 -1.99
N ARG A 60 9.34 -7.83 -0.77
CA ARG A 60 9.70 -8.57 0.46
C ARG A 60 8.82 -8.20 1.65
N CYS A 61 8.67 -9.16 2.55
CA CYS A 61 8.05 -8.95 3.86
C CYS A 61 8.95 -8.11 4.76
N LYS A 62 8.33 -7.36 5.67
CA LYS A 62 9.05 -6.69 6.76
C LYS A 62 9.30 -7.69 7.89
N SER A 63 10.48 -7.64 8.52
CA SER A 63 10.80 -8.52 9.64
C SER A 63 9.84 -8.29 10.82
N ASN A 64 9.33 -9.38 11.40
CA ASN A 64 8.38 -9.37 12.52
C ASN A 64 7.18 -8.44 12.28
N PHE A 65 6.67 -8.39 11.05
CA PHE A 65 5.61 -7.45 10.65
C PHE A 65 4.39 -7.50 11.58
N GLU A 66 3.80 -8.68 11.77
CA GLU A 66 2.59 -8.84 12.58
C GLU A 66 2.79 -8.43 14.04
N GLU A 67 3.91 -8.84 14.65
CA GLU A 67 4.24 -8.50 16.03
C GLU A 67 4.43 -6.99 16.21
N ASN A 68 5.16 -6.35 15.27
CA ASN A 68 5.35 -4.92 15.28
C ASN A 68 4.01 -4.18 15.07
N LEU A 69 3.15 -4.68 14.18
CA LEU A 69 1.84 -4.08 13.94
C LEU A 69 0.93 -4.18 15.17
N LYS A 70 0.86 -5.34 15.83
CA LYS A 70 0.12 -5.51 17.10
C LYS A 70 0.58 -4.50 18.16
N LYS A 71 1.89 -4.33 18.32
CA LYS A 71 2.46 -3.37 19.28
C LYS A 71 2.11 -1.92 18.92
N ASP A 72 2.23 -1.55 17.66
CA ASP A 72 1.92 -0.19 17.22
C ASP A 72 0.41 0.11 17.31
N VAL A 73 -0.46 -0.83 16.91
CA VAL A 73 -1.92 -0.71 17.03
C VAL A 73 -2.33 -0.52 18.49
N LYS A 74 -1.81 -1.35 19.41
CA LYS A 74 -2.08 -1.21 20.84
C LYS A 74 -1.73 0.20 21.34
N LYS A 75 -0.52 0.68 21.06
CA LYS A 75 -0.09 2.02 21.45
C LYS A 75 -0.95 3.11 20.83
N ALA A 76 -1.28 2.98 19.54
CA ALA A 76 -2.12 3.93 18.83
C ALA A 76 -3.53 4.04 19.46
N VAL A 77 -4.11 2.92 19.87
CA VAL A 77 -5.40 2.88 20.61
C VAL A 77 -5.26 3.56 21.97
N GLU A 78 -4.21 3.27 22.74
CA GLU A 78 -3.97 3.85 24.07
C GLU A 78 -3.95 5.39 24.07
N ILE A 79 -3.44 6.00 22.99
CA ILE A 79 -3.40 7.47 22.82
C ILE A 79 -4.54 8.03 21.96
N GLY A 80 -5.50 7.20 21.54
CA GLY A 80 -6.71 7.61 20.82
C GLY A 80 -6.53 7.92 19.33
N LEU A 81 -5.51 7.35 18.68
CA LEU A 81 -5.30 7.48 17.23
C LEU A 81 -6.21 6.58 16.39
N ASN A 82 -6.97 5.67 17.01
CA ASN A 82 -7.88 4.75 16.30
C ASN A 82 -9.08 5.43 15.63
N LYS A 83 -9.26 6.74 15.80
CA LYS A 83 -10.22 7.54 15.02
C LYS A 83 -9.65 8.07 13.71
N LEU A 84 -8.34 7.92 13.48
CA LEU A 84 -7.68 8.36 12.26
C LEU A 84 -7.69 7.25 11.22
N PRO A 85 -7.97 7.57 9.95
CA PRO A 85 -7.87 6.60 8.87
C PRO A 85 -6.44 6.10 8.65
N VAL A 86 -6.31 4.82 8.34
CA VAL A 86 -5.05 4.12 8.05
C VAL A 86 -4.98 3.76 6.57
N SER A 87 -4.02 4.33 5.84
CA SER A 87 -3.71 3.91 4.47
C SER A 87 -2.83 2.65 4.48
N THR A 88 -3.29 1.56 3.84
CA THR A 88 -2.66 0.23 3.97
C THR A 88 -1.48 -0.05 3.06
N SER A 89 -1.20 0.77 2.05
CA SER A 89 0.09 0.78 1.33
C SER A 89 0.12 1.92 0.32
N ASN A 90 0.85 2.98 0.63
CA ASN A 90 1.06 4.09 -0.29
C ASN A 90 2.16 3.75 -1.31
N SER A 91 3.22 3.06 -0.86
CA SER A 91 4.46 2.86 -1.63
C SER A 91 4.60 1.48 -2.29
N CYS A 92 3.59 0.62 -2.17
CA CYS A 92 3.53 -0.70 -2.79
C CYS A 92 2.07 -1.11 -2.98
N ASP A 93 1.84 -2.20 -3.70
CA ASP A 93 0.50 -2.79 -3.75
C ASP A 93 0.34 -3.79 -2.59
N PRO A 94 -0.70 -3.66 -1.74
CA PRO A 94 -0.89 -4.55 -0.60
C PRO A 94 -1.39 -5.95 -1.00
N LEU A 95 -1.96 -6.10 -2.20
CA LEU A 95 -2.57 -7.34 -2.70
C LEU A 95 -1.72 -7.99 -3.80
N GLN A 96 -0.43 -7.64 -3.86
CA GLN A 96 0.56 -8.24 -4.76
C GLN A 96 0.80 -9.74 -4.44
N PRO A 97 1.50 -10.51 -5.29
CA PRO A 97 1.66 -11.97 -5.12
C PRO A 97 2.22 -12.45 -3.77
N LEU A 98 2.94 -11.60 -3.01
CA LEU A 98 3.34 -11.92 -1.64
C LEU A 98 2.16 -12.14 -0.70
N GLU A 99 1.03 -11.48 -0.94
CA GLU A 99 -0.17 -11.62 -0.13
C GLU A 99 -0.71 -13.05 -0.18
N ASP A 100 -0.63 -13.71 -1.33
CA ASP A 100 -1.04 -15.11 -1.48
C ASP A 100 -0.22 -16.06 -0.61
N LYS A 101 1.04 -15.70 -0.33
CA LYS A 101 1.95 -16.51 0.47
C LYS A 101 1.93 -16.18 1.96
N TYR A 102 1.77 -14.90 2.31
CA TYR A 102 1.99 -14.42 3.68
C TYR A 102 0.73 -13.84 4.34
N GLY A 103 -0.29 -13.40 3.58
CA GLY A 103 -1.55 -12.90 4.13
C GLY A 103 -1.43 -11.69 5.07
N HIS A 104 -0.36 -10.89 4.97
CA HIS A 104 -0.11 -9.80 5.89
C HIS A 104 -1.11 -8.64 5.71
N THR A 105 -1.65 -8.45 4.51
CA THR A 105 -2.69 -7.45 4.27
C THR A 105 -4.00 -7.89 4.89
N LEU A 106 -4.41 -9.16 4.72
CA LEU A 106 -5.58 -9.70 5.41
C LEU A 106 -5.44 -9.58 6.94
N PHE A 107 -4.28 -9.95 7.47
CA PHE A 107 -3.96 -9.78 8.90
C PHE A 107 -4.11 -8.31 9.34
N THR A 108 -3.55 -7.38 8.55
CA THR A 108 -3.64 -5.94 8.82
C THR A 108 -5.09 -5.46 8.83
N ILE A 109 -5.91 -5.86 7.86
CA ILE A 109 -7.32 -5.47 7.76
C ILE A 109 -8.10 -5.95 9.00
N LYS A 110 -7.94 -7.23 9.37
CA LYS A 110 -8.61 -7.81 10.55
C LYS A 110 -8.24 -7.04 11.82
N LEU A 111 -6.94 -6.90 12.07
CA LEU A 111 -6.43 -6.26 13.28
C LEU A 111 -6.90 -4.79 13.40
N LEU A 112 -6.87 -4.04 12.30
CA LEU A 112 -7.33 -2.64 12.28
C LEU A 112 -8.84 -2.55 12.51
N THR A 113 -9.63 -3.43 11.86
CA THR A 113 -11.09 -3.48 12.01
C THR A 113 -11.49 -3.82 13.45
N GLU A 114 -10.85 -4.83 14.05
CA GLU A 114 -11.06 -5.24 15.45
C GLU A 114 -10.73 -4.13 16.47
N ASN A 115 -9.90 -3.16 16.09
CA ASN A 115 -9.48 -2.04 16.95
C ASN A 115 -10.11 -0.69 16.54
N ASP A 116 -11.22 -0.72 15.80
CA ASP A 116 -12.03 0.43 15.38
C ASP A 116 -11.33 1.45 14.45
N PHE A 117 -10.26 1.07 13.77
CA PHE A 117 -9.60 1.98 12.81
C PHE A 117 -10.39 2.08 11.50
N PRO A 118 -10.63 3.28 10.96
CA PRO A 118 -11.01 3.45 9.57
C PRO A 118 -9.85 3.03 8.65
N ILE A 119 -10.14 2.31 7.57
CA ILE A 119 -9.14 1.72 6.67
C ILE A 119 -9.30 2.33 5.28
N ILE A 120 -8.19 2.74 4.67
CA ILE A 120 -8.12 3.12 3.27
C ILE A 120 -7.24 2.11 2.54
N ILE A 121 -7.83 1.35 1.63
CA ILE A 121 -7.11 0.42 0.75
C ILE A 121 -7.08 1.03 -0.65
N THR A 122 -5.89 1.17 -1.22
CA THR A 122 -5.72 1.69 -2.58
C THR A 122 -5.31 0.57 -3.55
N LYS A 123 -5.42 0.87 -4.85
CA LYS A 123 -4.94 0.05 -5.99
C LYS A 123 -5.96 -1.00 -6.46
N ASN A 124 -5.50 -2.12 -7.01
CA ASN A 124 -6.36 -3.11 -7.66
C ASN A 124 -7.15 -3.90 -6.60
N PRO A 125 -8.50 -3.76 -6.54
CA PRO A 125 -9.31 -4.37 -5.49
C PRO A 125 -9.67 -5.82 -5.78
N SER A 126 -9.29 -6.41 -6.92
CA SER A 126 -9.78 -7.73 -7.37
C SER A 126 -9.71 -8.82 -6.29
N LYS A 127 -8.60 -8.87 -5.54
CA LYS A 127 -8.40 -9.83 -4.44
C LYS A 127 -9.32 -9.59 -3.23
N LEU A 128 -9.79 -8.35 -3.02
CA LEU A 128 -10.72 -8.01 -1.92
C LEU A 128 -12.13 -8.62 -2.11
N LEU A 129 -12.45 -9.11 -3.30
CA LEU A 129 -13.73 -9.78 -3.58
C LEU A 129 -13.79 -11.23 -3.04
N GLU A 130 -12.66 -11.80 -2.63
CA GLU A 130 -12.65 -13.11 -1.97
C GLU A 130 -13.31 -13.00 -0.57
N SER A 131 -14.09 -14.03 -0.19
CA SER A 131 -14.92 -14.02 1.04
C SER A 131 -14.15 -13.62 2.30
N LYS A 132 -12.93 -14.15 2.47
CA LYS A 132 -12.08 -13.86 3.64
C LYS A 132 -11.75 -12.37 3.82
N TYR A 133 -11.65 -11.60 2.74
CA TYR A 133 -11.42 -10.15 2.83
C TYR A 133 -12.73 -9.41 3.07
N LEU A 134 -13.81 -9.81 2.40
CA LEU A 134 -15.15 -9.24 2.63
C LEU A 134 -15.57 -9.38 4.10
N GLU A 135 -15.33 -10.55 4.69
CA GLU A 135 -15.60 -10.83 6.11
C GLU A 135 -14.69 -10.05 7.07
N ALA A 136 -13.48 -9.71 6.63
CA ALA A 136 -12.51 -8.98 7.45
C ALA A 136 -12.75 -7.45 7.48
N MET A 137 -13.47 -6.92 6.50
CA MET A 137 -13.69 -5.47 6.34
C MET A 137 -15.01 -5.03 6.98
N ASP A 138 -14.99 -3.91 7.69
CA ASP A 138 -16.21 -3.19 8.08
C ASP A 138 -16.63 -2.23 6.96
N SER A 139 -17.82 -2.47 6.38
CA SER A 139 -18.37 -1.70 5.26
C SER A 139 -18.59 -0.22 5.59
N LYS A 140 -18.70 0.16 6.87
CA LYS A 140 -18.90 1.57 7.30
C LYS A 140 -17.59 2.32 7.49
N ARG A 141 -16.47 1.59 7.60
CA ARG A 141 -15.16 2.14 7.98
C ARG A 141 -14.06 1.84 6.98
N THR A 142 -14.37 1.07 5.93
CA THR A 142 -13.41 0.72 4.88
C THR A 142 -13.71 1.49 3.61
N LEU A 143 -12.73 2.28 3.16
CA LEU A 143 -12.73 2.94 1.86
C LEU A 143 -11.80 2.18 0.90
N ILE A 144 -12.33 1.84 -0.28
CA ILE A 144 -11.57 1.20 -1.35
C ILE A 144 -11.35 2.23 -2.47
N GLU A 145 -10.11 2.65 -2.67
CA GLU A 145 -9.69 3.58 -3.72
C GLU A 145 -9.09 2.80 -4.90
N VAL A 146 -9.86 2.69 -5.99
CA VAL A 146 -9.45 1.93 -7.17
C VAL A 146 -8.57 2.78 -8.08
N THR A 147 -7.36 2.30 -8.40
CA THR A 147 -6.50 2.93 -9.41
C THR A 147 -6.79 2.32 -10.77
N ALA A 148 -7.43 3.09 -11.65
CA ALA A 148 -7.63 2.76 -13.05
C ALA A 148 -6.83 3.74 -13.92
N ILE A 149 -5.82 3.24 -14.63
CA ILE A 149 -4.95 4.05 -15.49
C ILE A 149 -5.58 4.21 -16.87
N ASN A 150 -6.21 3.14 -17.36
CA ASN A 150 -6.87 3.08 -18.64
C ASN A 150 -7.93 1.97 -18.59
N MET A 151 -9.04 2.19 -19.28
CA MET A 151 -10.12 1.20 -19.42
C MET A 151 -9.82 0.16 -20.51
N LYS A 152 -8.84 0.41 -21.39
CA LYS A 152 -8.38 -0.52 -22.41
C LYS A 152 -7.31 -1.46 -21.84
N SER A 153 -7.61 -2.75 -21.81
CA SER A 153 -6.72 -3.80 -21.28
C SER A 153 -5.36 -3.86 -21.99
N GLU A 154 -5.30 -3.56 -23.29
CA GLU A 154 -4.05 -3.55 -24.06
C GLU A 154 -3.01 -2.59 -23.46
N PHE A 155 -3.45 -1.45 -22.94
CA PHE A 155 -2.57 -0.44 -22.37
C PHE A 155 -1.96 -0.88 -21.03
N LEU A 156 -2.68 -1.69 -20.26
CA LEU A 156 -2.20 -2.22 -18.97
C LEU A 156 -1.00 -3.15 -19.15
N SER A 157 -0.98 -3.93 -20.22
CA SER A 157 0.15 -4.82 -20.56
C SER A 157 1.46 -4.07 -20.80
N ARG A 158 1.40 -2.81 -21.27
CA ARG A 158 2.56 -1.96 -21.55
C ARG A 158 3.08 -1.23 -20.31
N ILE A 159 2.31 -1.24 -19.23
CA ILE A 159 2.56 -0.47 -18.02
C ILE A 159 2.96 -1.36 -16.84
N HIS A 160 2.33 -2.53 -16.70
CA HIS A 160 2.65 -3.51 -15.67
C HIS A 160 3.67 -4.53 -16.21
N LEU A 161 4.91 -4.44 -15.74
CA LEU A 161 5.98 -5.32 -16.21
C LEU A 161 5.76 -6.80 -15.83
N LEU A 162 4.96 -7.10 -14.79
CA LEU A 162 4.55 -8.47 -14.50
C LEU A 162 3.63 -9.08 -15.56
N GLN A 163 2.73 -8.29 -16.15
CA GLN A 163 1.94 -8.75 -17.30
C GLN A 163 2.78 -8.81 -18.58
N TRP A 164 3.86 -8.02 -18.65
CA TRP A 164 4.76 -7.96 -19.80
C TRP A 164 5.67 -9.19 -19.94
N ARG A 165 5.99 -9.89 -18.84
CA ARG A 165 6.83 -11.12 -18.87
C ARG A 165 6.16 -12.34 -19.54
N GLY A 166 4.86 -12.28 -19.83
CA GLY A 166 4.12 -13.32 -20.55
C GLY A 166 4.03 -13.12 -22.07
N LEU A 167 4.52 -12.00 -22.61
CA LEU A 167 4.56 -11.75 -24.05
C LEU A 167 5.95 -12.04 -24.62
N PRO A 168 6.06 -12.60 -25.83
CA PRO A 168 7.34 -12.93 -26.43
C PRO A 168 8.22 -11.68 -26.46
N GLN A 169 9.37 -11.77 -25.81
CA GLN A 169 10.41 -10.74 -25.79
C GLN A 169 10.73 -10.39 -27.24
N ARG A 170 10.21 -9.27 -27.74
CA ARG A 170 10.66 -8.71 -29.02
C ARG A 170 12.07 -8.19 -28.80
N LYS A 171 13.05 -9.08 -28.99
CA LYS A 171 14.44 -8.73 -29.26
C LYS A 171 14.43 -7.70 -30.39
N ASN A 172 15.08 -6.56 -30.21
CA ASN A 172 15.20 -5.44 -31.15
C ASN A 172 14.14 -4.34 -30.97
N TRP A 173 14.30 -3.55 -29.91
CA TRP A 173 13.99 -2.13 -30.02
C TRP A 173 15.28 -1.39 -30.42
N SER A 174 15.41 -1.11 -31.71
CA SER A 174 16.21 0.04 -32.15
C SER A 174 15.63 1.29 -31.50
N LYS A 175 16.46 2.31 -31.26
CA LYS A 175 16.17 3.59 -30.57
C LYS A 175 15.06 4.46 -31.20
N SER A 176 14.13 3.91 -31.96
CA SER A 176 13.15 4.62 -32.77
C SER A 176 11.77 4.83 -32.10
N VAL A 177 11.54 4.38 -30.87
CA VAL A 177 10.21 4.49 -30.22
C VAL A 177 10.17 5.60 -29.15
N LEU A 178 10.98 6.65 -29.32
CA LEU A 178 10.84 7.91 -28.60
C LEU A 178 10.16 9.01 -29.42
N THR A 179 9.57 8.68 -30.57
CA THR A 179 8.65 9.61 -31.25
C THR A 179 7.22 9.32 -30.80
N SER A 180 6.71 10.24 -29.97
CA SER A 180 5.31 10.43 -29.60
C SER A 180 4.33 10.16 -30.76
N PRO A 181 3.21 9.44 -30.56
CA PRO A 181 2.08 9.45 -31.50
C PRO A 181 1.08 10.59 -31.20
N PHE A 182 1.45 11.55 -30.36
CA PHE A 182 0.76 12.83 -30.23
C PHE A 182 1.61 13.88 -30.94
N GLU A 183 1.51 13.87 -32.27
CA GLU A 183 1.59 14.98 -33.23
C GLU A 183 1.16 14.47 -34.61
#